data_AF-A0A965DIM9-F1
#
_entry.id   AF-A0A965DIM9-F1
#
_cell.length_a   1.000
_cell.length_b   1.000
_cell.length_c   1.000
_cell.angle_alpha   90.00
_cell.angle_beta   90.00
_cell.angle_gamma   90.00
#
_symmetry.space_group_name_H-M   'P 1'
#
loop_
_entity.id
_entity.type
_entity.pdbx_description
1 polymer ?
#
loop_
_entity_poly.entity_id
_entity_poly.type
_entity_poly.pdbx_seq_one_letter_code
_entity_poly.pdbx_strand_id
1 'polypeptide(L)'
;APVLLSVFCVLERERFRLLLSVRMLRISLLMPLTSALAADAPAMSPIEIALLAFAIAVFKRPLASAKAAELALRGYNTGKTPKMHYENAVTASMVQWGVTLPSGFLTQPAVAFPESGTFDTRLERIILQKYIAYFFVDYQSWFEKRRTGYPVLPRGIGIPAANQFPSRAPYPTYLQSLNADNLKAAATAIGGDNSAVKVWWEK
;
A
#
# COMPACT_ATOMS: atom_id res chain seq x y z
N ALA A 1 -35.04 9.12 -4.71
CA ALA A 1 -33.58 9.08 -4.96
C ALA A 1 -32.72 9.59 -3.77
N PRO A 2 -33.00 10.72 -3.09
CA PRO A 2 -32.09 11.23 -2.05
C PRO A 2 -32.20 10.52 -0.68
N VAL A 3 -33.34 9.90 -0.36
CA VAL A 3 -33.60 9.26 0.95
C VAL A 3 -32.79 7.96 1.14
N LEU A 4 -32.53 7.22 0.06
CA LEU A 4 -31.75 5.98 0.08
C LEU A 4 -30.27 6.21 0.41
N LEU A 5 -29.70 7.34 -0.03
CA LEU A 5 -28.29 7.67 0.20
C LEU A 5 -28.04 8.08 1.66
N SER A 6 -28.98 8.81 2.28
CA SER A 6 -28.94 9.15 3.71
C SER A 6 -29.09 7.92 4.60
N VAL A 7 -29.95 6.96 4.22
CA VAL A 7 -30.12 5.71 4.98
C VAL A 7 -28.88 4.81 4.85
N PHE A 8 -28.25 4.75 3.66
CA PHE A 8 -27.00 4.03 3.45
C PHE A 8 -25.85 4.60 4.31
N CYS A 9 -25.74 5.94 4.35
CA CYS A 9 -24.71 6.63 5.13
C CYS A 9 -24.91 6.48 6.66
N VAL A 10 -26.16 6.44 7.13
CA VAL A 10 -26.49 6.16 8.55
C VAL A 10 -26.24 4.69 8.90
N LEU A 11 -26.56 3.75 8.01
CA LEU A 11 -26.29 2.32 8.20
C LEU A 11 -24.78 2.00 8.22
N GLU A 12 -23.97 2.69 7.41
CA GLU A 12 -22.51 2.57 7.45
C GLU A 12 -21.90 3.16 8.73
N ARG A 13 -22.44 4.29 9.22
CA ARG A 13 -22.03 4.89 10.49
C ARG A 13 -22.34 3.99 11.69
N GLU A 14 -23.51 3.35 11.71
CA GLU A 14 -23.89 2.42 12.79
C GLU A 14 -23.17 1.05 12.69
N ARG A 15 -22.88 0.57 11.48
CA ARG A 15 -21.98 -0.59 11.27
C ARG A 15 -20.57 -0.32 11.79
N PHE A 16 -20.03 0.89 11.58
CA PHE A 16 -18.73 1.29 12.09
C PHE A 16 -18.71 1.34 13.63
N ARG A 17 -19.78 1.85 14.25
CA ARG A 17 -19.97 1.85 15.72
C ARG A 17 -20.02 0.44 16.31
N LEU A 18 -20.75 -0.49 15.68
CA LEU A 18 -20.84 -1.88 16.15
C LEU A 18 -19.53 -2.66 15.97
N LEU A 19 -18.80 -2.42 14.87
CA LEU A 19 -17.45 -2.96 14.65
C LEU A 19 -16.43 -2.45 15.70
N LEU A 20 -16.55 -1.20 16.14
CA LEU A 20 -15.77 -0.66 17.26
C LEU A 20 -16.13 -1.36 18.58
N SER A 21 -17.43 -1.54 18.86
CA SER A 21 -17.91 -2.09 20.15
C SER A 21 -17.47 -3.53 20.39
N VAL A 22 -17.46 -4.39 19.35
CA VAL A 22 -17.04 -5.80 19.49
C VAL A 22 -15.52 -5.94 19.51
N ARG A 23 -14.77 -5.01 18.92
CA ARG A 23 -13.29 -5.03 18.90
C ARG A 23 -12.65 -4.38 20.13
N MET A 24 -13.37 -3.55 20.89
CA MET A 24 -12.89 -2.96 22.14
C MET A 24 -12.47 -4.00 23.19
N LEU A 25 -13.09 -5.19 23.20
CA LEU A 25 -12.72 -6.25 24.16
C LEU A 25 -11.31 -6.84 23.92
N ARG A 26 -10.74 -6.67 22.72
CA ARG A 26 -9.38 -7.13 22.38
C ARG A 26 -8.30 -6.06 22.54
N ILE A 27 -8.68 -4.83 22.89
CA ILE A 27 -7.76 -3.69 23.05
C ILE A 27 -6.89 -3.83 24.32
N SER A 28 -7.36 -4.51 25.37
CA SER A 28 -6.62 -4.64 26.63
C SER A 28 -5.28 -5.38 26.53
N LEU A 29 -5.06 -6.16 25.47
CA LEU A 29 -3.81 -6.93 25.26
C LEU A 29 -2.73 -6.17 24.45
N LEU A 30 -3.03 -4.97 23.94
CA LEU A 30 -2.13 -4.19 23.07
C LEU A 30 -1.68 -2.85 23.67
N MET A 31 -2.06 -2.55 24.92
CA MET A 31 -1.72 -1.31 25.62
C MET A 31 -0.21 -0.98 25.76
N PRO A 32 0.75 -1.91 25.88
CA PRO A 32 2.13 -1.53 26.21
C PRO A 32 2.93 -0.89 25.04
N LEU A 33 2.37 -0.79 23.83
CA LEU A 33 3.05 -0.17 22.67
C LEU A 33 2.72 1.33 22.46
N THR A 34 1.86 1.92 23.28
CA THR A 34 1.33 3.28 23.06
C THR A 34 2.16 4.40 23.69
N SER A 35 3.13 4.09 24.57
CA SER A 35 3.88 5.11 25.32
C SER A 35 5.02 5.78 24.54
N ALA A 36 5.37 5.31 23.33
CA ALA A 36 6.53 5.81 22.58
C ALA A 36 6.22 6.87 21.50
N LEU A 37 4.94 7.13 21.18
CA LEU A 37 4.53 8.02 20.06
C LEU A 37 3.77 9.27 20.52
N ALA A 38 3.91 9.68 21.78
CA ALA A 38 3.12 10.76 22.37
C ALA A 38 3.82 12.13 22.39
N ALA A 39 5.05 12.26 21.88
CA ALA A 39 5.87 13.45 22.15
C ALA A 39 5.47 14.72 21.36
N ASP A 40 4.89 14.63 20.15
CA ASP A 40 4.80 15.81 19.26
C ASP A 40 3.43 16.09 18.61
N ALA A 41 2.31 15.59 19.16
CA ALA A 41 0.97 15.85 18.60
C ALA A 41 0.08 16.63 19.60
N PRO A 42 -0.04 17.97 19.49
CA PRO A 42 -1.01 18.70 20.30
C PRO A 42 -2.44 18.40 19.77
N ALA A 43 -3.35 18.09 20.70
CA ALA A 43 -4.82 17.97 20.52
C ALA A 43 -5.43 16.62 20.06
N MET A 44 -4.88 15.46 20.45
CA MET A 44 -5.58 14.17 20.25
C MET A 44 -5.72 13.40 21.56
N SER A 45 -6.93 12.95 21.89
CA SER A 45 -7.18 12.18 23.12
C SER A 45 -6.54 10.79 23.03
N PRO A 46 -6.17 10.16 24.16
CA PRO A 46 -5.55 8.82 24.16
C PRO A 46 -6.39 7.76 23.42
N ILE A 47 -7.71 7.88 23.42
CA ILE A 47 -8.63 6.98 22.71
C ILE A 47 -8.54 7.19 21.20
N GLU A 48 -8.49 8.44 20.74
CA GLU A 48 -8.33 8.78 19.32
C GLU A 48 -6.97 8.33 18.79
N ILE A 49 -5.90 8.49 19.59
CA ILE A 49 -4.56 7.96 19.25
C ILE A 49 -4.61 6.44 19.11
N ALA A 50 -5.27 5.74 20.05
CA ALA A 50 -5.40 4.28 19.99
C ALA A 50 -6.23 3.82 18.77
N LEU A 51 -7.29 4.54 18.42
CA LEU A 51 -8.12 4.28 17.24
C LEU A 51 -7.34 4.50 15.93
N LEU A 52 -6.57 5.59 15.87
CA LEU A 52 -5.73 5.91 14.72
C LEU A 52 -4.61 4.88 14.57
N ALA A 53 -3.93 4.51 15.66
CA ALA A 53 -2.88 3.48 15.66
C ALA A 53 -3.44 2.12 15.25
N PHE A 54 -4.63 1.76 15.72
CA PHE A 54 -5.31 0.54 15.31
C PHE A 54 -5.66 0.56 13.82
N ALA A 55 -6.22 1.66 13.31
CA ALA A 55 -6.51 1.82 11.89
C ALA A 55 -5.22 1.65 11.06
N ILE A 56 -4.16 2.38 11.40
CA ILE A 56 -2.85 2.27 10.72
C ILE A 56 -2.31 0.84 10.77
N ALA A 57 -2.42 0.15 11.91
CA ALA A 57 -1.97 -1.23 12.06
C ALA A 57 -2.80 -2.22 11.23
N VAL A 58 -4.12 -2.00 11.12
CA VAL A 58 -4.99 -2.81 10.25
C VAL A 58 -4.60 -2.63 8.79
N PHE A 59 -4.37 -1.38 8.34
CA PHE A 59 -3.92 -1.09 6.98
C PHE A 59 -2.54 -1.69 6.69
N LYS A 60 -1.60 -1.72 7.64
CA LYS A 60 -0.22 -2.21 7.41
C LYS A 60 -0.05 -3.74 7.45
N ARG A 61 -1.00 -4.51 7.98
CA ARG A 61 -0.91 -5.98 8.08
C ARG A 61 -0.74 -6.72 6.74
N PRO A 62 -1.59 -6.49 5.71
CA PRO A 62 -1.40 -7.18 4.43
C PRO A 62 -0.08 -6.81 3.75
N LEU A 63 0.42 -5.60 3.98
CA LEU A 63 1.70 -5.13 3.44
C LEU A 63 2.87 -5.96 3.94
N ALA A 64 2.90 -6.26 5.25
CA ALA A 64 3.95 -7.06 5.85
C ALA A 64 4.00 -8.48 5.25
N SER A 65 2.84 -9.13 5.11
CA SER A 65 2.74 -10.46 4.51
C SER A 65 3.14 -10.46 3.03
N ALA A 66 2.73 -9.46 2.25
CA ALA A 66 3.09 -9.36 0.84
C ALA A 66 4.60 -9.12 0.64
N LYS A 67 5.23 -8.31 1.49
CA LYS A 67 6.68 -8.10 1.47
C LYS A 67 7.44 -9.37 1.87
N ALA A 68 6.94 -10.11 2.87
CA ALA A 68 7.51 -11.41 3.23
C ALA A 68 7.39 -12.43 2.09
N ALA A 69 6.31 -12.41 1.31
CA ALA A 69 6.17 -13.27 0.12
C ALA A 69 7.25 -12.99 -0.92
N GLU A 70 7.54 -11.72 -1.19
CA GLU A 70 8.61 -11.33 -2.10
C GLU A 70 10.00 -11.69 -1.57
N LEU A 71 10.25 -11.47 -0.27
CA LEU A 71 11.51 -11.85 0.37
C LEU A 71 11.74 -13.37 0.31
N ALA A 72 10.71 -14.15 0.61
CA ALA A 72 10.75 -15.60 0.48
C ALA A 72 11.04 -16.03 -0.97
N LEU A 73 10.43 -15.37 -1.96
CA LEU A 73 10.67 -15.65 -3.38
C LEU A 73 12.12 -15.34 -3.79
N ARG A 74 12.73 -14.31 -3.18
CA ARG A 74 14.15 -13.95 -3.38
C ARG A 74 15.13 -14.83 -2.59
N GLY A 75 14.64 -15.82 -1.84
CA GLY A 75 15.47 -16.78 -1.10
C GLY A 75 15.81 -16.37 0.34
N TYR A 76 15.24 -15.29 0.86
CA TYR A 76 15.44 -14.90 2.26
C TYR A 76 14.61 -15.77 3.20
N ASN A 77 15.19 -16.15 4.34
CA ASN A 77 14.47 -16.90 5.36
C ASN A 77 13.43 -16.02 6.06
N THR A 78 12.15 -16.32 5.83
CA THR A 78 10.99 -15.62 6.40
C THR A 78 10.13 -16.55 7.28
N GLY A 79 10.54 -17.81 7.45
CA GLY A 79 9.84 -18.82 8.24
C GLY A 79 8.62 -19.47 7.56
N LYS A 80 8.20 -19.03 6.37
CA LYS A 80 7.12 -19.68 5.59
C LYS A 80 7.45 -19.68 4.09
N THR A 81 6.68 -20.48 3.33
CA THR A 81 6.82 -20.51 1.86
C THR A 81 6.27 -19.22 1.22
N PRO A 82 6.75 -18.85 0.01
CA PRO A 82 6.21 -17.69 -0.72
C PRO A 82 4.70 -17.76 -0.92
N LYS A 83 4.17 -18.95 -1.23
CA LYS A 83 2.74 -19.22 -1.37
C LYS A 83 1.97 -18.93 -0.07
N MET A 84 2.43 -19.45 1.07
CA MET A 84 1.77 -19.18 2.35
C MET A 84 1.77 -17.68 2.67
N HIS A 85 2.86 -16.96 2.43
CA HIS A 85 2.89 -15.51 2.63
C HIS A 85 1.94 -14.76 1.69
N TYR A 86 1.86 -15.18 0.44
CA TYR A 86 0.93 -14.64 -0.55
C TYR A 86 -0.54 -14.82 -0.13
N GLU A 87 -0.94 -16.05 0.23
CA GLU A 87 -2.32 -16.35 0.66
C GLU A 87 -2.68 -15.62 1.96
N ASN A 88 -1.74 -15.50 2.89
CA ASN A 88 -1.90 -14.69 4.09
C ASN A 88 -2.07 -13.20 3.78
N ALA A 89 -1.37 -12.67 2.77
CA ALA A 89 -1.51 -11.28 2.34
C ALA A 89 -2.89 -11.02 1.73
N VAL A 90 -3.37 -11.92 0.86
CA VAL A 90 -4.70 -11.82 0.24
C VAL A 90 -5.80 -11.89 1.31
N THR A 91 -5.69 -12.86 2.23
CA THR A 91 -6.65 -13.02 3.34
C THR A 91 -6.65 -11.79 4.24
N ALA A 92 -5.47 -11.27 4.61
CA ALA A 92 -5.37 -10.06 5.43
C ALA A 92 -5.94 -8.82 4.73
N SER A 93 -5.79 -8.71 3.41
CA SER A 93 -6.36 -7.63 2.60
C SER A 93 -7.89 -7.69 2.61
N MET A 94 -8.49 -8.88 2.46
CA MET A 94 -9.95 -9.03 2.56
C MET A 94 -10.49 -8.70 3.95
N VAL A 95 -9.80 -9.17 5.00
CA VAL A 95 -10.16 -8.88 6.39
C VAL A 95 -10.05 -7.39 6.71
N GLN A 96 -9.09 -6.68 6.10
CA GLN A 96 -8.98 -5.23 6.23
C GLN A 96 -10.24 -4.52 5.72
N TRP A 97 -10.86 -5.01 4.64
CA TRP A 97 -12.12 -4.50 4.10
C TRP A 97 -13.36 -5.03 4.80
N GLY A 98 -13.21 -5.85 5.85
CA GLY A 98 -14.33 -6.47 6.56
C GLY A 98 -15.03 -7.58 5.77
N VAL A 99 -14.37 -8.11 4.73
CA VAL A 99 -14.88 -9.18 3.88
C VAL A 99 -14.30 -10.52 4.34
N THR A 100 -15.16 -11.51 4.55
CA THR A 100 -14.74 -12.89 4.76
C THR A 100 -14.33 -13.50 3.42
N LEU A 101 -13.18 -14.18 3.38
CA LEU A 101 -12.67 -14.80 2.16
C LEU A 101 -13.66 -15.86 1.64
N PRO A 102 -14.22 -15.70 0.42
CA PRO A 102 -15.17 -16.65 -0.11
C PRO A 102 -14.47 -17.97 -0.47
N SER A 103 -15.20 -19.09 -0.35
CA SER A 103 -14.68 -20.41 -0.67
C SER A 103 -14.19 -20.47 -2.13
N GLY A 104 -12.98 -20.97 -2.35
CA GLY A 104 -12.39 -21.10 -3.68
C GLY A 104 -11.79 -19.81 -4.27
N PHE A 105 -11.77 -18.69 -3.52
CA PHE A 105 -11.16 -17.45 -4.03
C PHE A 105 -9.67 -17.62 -4.37
N LEU A 106 -8.92 -18.27 -3.48
CA LEU A 106 -7.48 -18.50 -3.67
C LEU A 106 -7.17 -19.51 -4.78
N THR A 107 -8.16 -20.28 -5.23
CA THR A 107 -8.01 -21.26 -6.32
C THR A 107 -8.43 -20.72 -7.68
N GLN A 108 -9.01 -19.50 -7.74
CA GLN A 108 -9.37 -18.89 -9.01
C GLN A 108 -8.12 -18.68 -9.87
N PRO A 109 -8.15 -18.97 -11.18
CA PRO A 109 -6.96 -18.83 -12.04
C PRO A 109 -6.32 -17.42 -12.02
N ALA A 110 -7.14 -16.37 -11.81
CA ALA A 110 -6.66 -15.00 -11.70
C ALA A 110 -5.96 -14.67 -10.36
N VAL A 111 -6.21 -15.46 -9.31
CA VAL A 111 -5.74 -15.21 -7.94
C VAL A 111 -4.75 -16.28 -7.47
N ALA A 112 -4.80 -17.49 -8.01
CA ALA A 112 -3.95 -18.59 -7.59
C ALA A 112 -2.46 -18.25 -7.75
N PHE A 113 -1.67 -18.65 -6.74
CA PHE A 113 -0.23 -18.47 -6.78
C PHE A 113 0.40 -19.49 -7.75
N PRO A 114 1.17 -19.05 -8.77
CA PRO A 114 1.73 -19.95 -9.78
C PRO A 114 3.00 -20.65 -9.26
N GLU A 115 2.84 -21.73 -8.50
CA GLU A 115 3.96 -22.46 -7.89
C GLU A 115 4.98 -23.00 -8.92
N SER A 116 4.49 -23.50 -10.05
CA SER A 116 5.31 -24.02 -11.15
C SER A 116 5.78 -22.94 -12.14
N GLY A 117 5.40 -21.67 -11.94
CA GLY A 117 5.77 -20.57 -12.84
C GLY A 117 7.24 -20.16 -12.72
N THR A 118 7.73 -19.32 -13.64
CA THR A 118 9.05 -18.70 -13.52
C THR A 118 9.11 -17.75 -12.33
N PHE A 119 10.31 -17.30 -11.95
CA PHE A 119 10.48 -16.26 -10.92
C PHE A 119 9.64 -15.01 -11.25
N ASP A 120 9.66 -14.57 -12.51
CA ASP A 120 8.92 -13.38 -12.95
C ASP A 120 7.41 -13.56 -12.89
N THR A 121 6.87 -14.72 -13.30
CA THR A 121 5.44 -15.00 -13.19
C THR A 121 4.97 -15.02 -11.73
N ARG A 122 5.79 -15.57 -10.82
CA ARG A 122 5.52 -15.56 -9.37
C ARG A 122 5.59 -14.15 -8.80
N LEU A 123 6.61 -13.38 -9.19
CA LEU A 123 6.79 -12.00 -8.75
C LEU A 123 5.62 -11.12 -9.24
N GLU A 124 5.25 -11.20 -10.51
CA GLU A 124 4.13 -10.46 -11.08
C GLU A 124 2.84 -10.72 -10.29
N ARG A 125 2.55 -11.98 -9.94
CA ARG A 125 1.36 -12.31 -9.13
C ARG A 125 1.39 -11.68 -7.74
N ILE A 126 2.54 -11.73 -7.06
CA ILE A 126 2.73 -11.11 -5.74
C ILE A 126 2.53 -9.60 -5.84
N ILE A 127 3.18 -8.95 -6.82
CA ILE A 127 3.13 -7.50 -6.98
C ILE A 127 1.73 -7.03 -7.41
N LEU A 128 1.00 -7.82 -8.20
CA LEU A 128 -0.38 -7.52 -8.56
C LEU A 128 -1.30 -7.49 -7.33
N GLN A 129 -1.24 -8.50 -6.46
CA GLN A 129 -2.04 -8.49 -5.21
C GLN A 129 -1.60 -7.38 -4.26
N LYS A 130 -0.30 -7.12 -4.19
CA LYS A 130 0.27 -6.01 -3.43
C LYS A 130 -0.25 -4.66 -3.93
N TYR A 131 -0.29 -4.46 -5.24
CA TYR A 131 -0.82 -3.26 -5.88
C TYR A 131 -2.30 -3.03 -5.51
N ILE A 132 -3.12 -4.07 -5.52
CA ILE A 132 -4.54 -3.99 -5.09
C ILE A 132 -4.65 -3.65 -3.60
N ALA A 133 -3.84 -4.29 -2.75
CA ALA A 133 -3.83 -4.01 -1.31
C ALA A 133 -3.37 -2.57 -0.98
N TYR A 134 -2.61 -1.93 -1.88
CA TYR A 134 -2.03 -0.61 -1.69
C TYR A 134 -2.98 0.54 -2.11
N PHE A 135 -4.24 0.24 -2.46
CA PHE A 135 -5.16 1.25 -2.99
C PHE A 135 -5.36 2.47 -2.07
N PHE A 136 -5.36 2.28 -0.74
CA PHE A 136 -5.40 3.36 0.25
C PHE A 136 -4.08 3.58 0.99
N VAL A 137 -2.96 3.15 0.39
CA VAL A 137 -1.62 3.34 0.96
C VAL A 137 -0.82 4.27 0.05
N ASP A 138 -1.16 5.55 0.10
CA ASP A 138 -0.45 6.67 -0.51
C ASP A 138 0.20 6.34 -1.88
N TYR A 139 1.47 6.74 -2.04
CA TYR A 139 2.29 6.50 -3.22
C TYR A 139 3.03 5.16 -3.21
N GLN A 140 2.69 4.24 -2.29
CA GLN A 140 3.41 2.95 -2.20
C GLN A 140 3.26 2.12 -3.47
N SER A 141 2.07 2.14 -4.08
CA SER A 141 1.82 1.45 -5.36
C SER A 141 2.71 1.99 -6.48
N TRP A 142 2.92 3.31 -6.51
CA TRP A 142 3.81 3.97 -7.46
C TRP A 142 5.28 3.61 -7.25
N PHE A 143 5.76 3.57 -6.01
CA PHE A 143 7.13 3.16 -5.71
C PHE A 143 7.40 1.70 -6.09
N GLU A 144 6.48 0.79 -5.81
CA GLU A 144 6.63 -0.63 -6.15
C GLU A 144 6.61 -0.88 -7.65
N LYS A 145 5.76 -0.15 -8.39
CA LYS A 145 5.72 -0.17 -9.85
C LYS A 145 7.06 0.25 -10.46
N ARG A 146 7.67 1.31 -9.92
CA ARG A 146 8.99 1.79 -10.39
C ARG A 146 10.13 0.84 -10.03
N ARG A 147 10.07 0.21 -8.85
CA ARG A 147 11.10 -0.72 -8.39
C ARG A 147 11.09 -2.06 -9.14
N THR A 148 9.91 -2.56 -9.50
CA THR A 148 9.75 -3.93 -10.05
C THR A 148 9.31 -3.96 -11.51
N GLY A 149 8.77 -2.87 -12.04
CA GLY A 149 8.15 -2.84 -13.37
C GLY A 149 6.74 -3.44 -13.41
N TYR A 150 6.27 -4.10 -12.34
CA TYR A 150 4.95 -4.73 -12.25
C TYR A 150 3.98 -3.91 -11.36
N PRO A 151 2.64 -4.02 -11.53
CA PRO A 151 1.95 -4.70 -12.64
C PRO A 151 2.09 -3.92 -13.95
N VAL A 152 2.00 -4.57 -15.11
CA VAL A 152 1.99 -3.89 -16.40
C VAL A 152 0.67 -3.14 -16.55
N LEU A 153 0.71 -1.81 -16.45
CA LEU A 153 -0.48 -0.96 -16.53
C LEU A 153 -0.83 -0.71 -18.00
N PRO A 154 -2.11 -0.79 -18.39
CA PRO A 154 -2.52 -0.49 -19.76
C PRO A 154 -2.27 1.00 -20.06
N ARG A 155 -1.71 1.28 -21.24
CA ARG A 155 -1.53 2.64 -21.75
C ARG A 155 -2.72 3.02 -22.62
N GLY A 156 -3.33 4.17 -22.35
CA GLY A 156 -4.42 4.71 -23.17
C GLY A 156 -3.94 5.13 -24.56
N ILE A 157 -4.81 4.98 -25.57
CA ILE A 157 -4.50 5.23 -26.99
C ILE A 157 -4.11 6.70 -27.26
N GLY A 158 -4.57 7.62 -26.41
CA GLY A 158 -4.26 9.06 -26.52
C GLY A 158 -2.96 9.52 -25.87
N ILE A 159 -2.14 8.63 -25.30
CA ILE A 159 -0.89 8.99 -24.62
C ILE A 159 0.28 8.84 -25.60
N PRO A 160 0.98 9.93 -25.96
CA PRO A 160 2.14 9.87 -26.85
C PRO A 160 3.18 8.85 -26.38
N ALA A 161 3.82 8.15 -27.32
CA ALA A 161 4.82 7.13 -26.98
C ALA A 161 6.00 7.70 -26.15
N ALA A 162 6.33 8.98 -26.39
CA ALA A 162 7.34 9.74 -25.67
C ALA A 162 7.01 9.95 -24.17
N ASN A 163 5.73 9.90 -23.80
CA ASN A 163 5.30 10.04 -22.42
C ASN A 163 5.48 8.70 -21.70
N GLN A 164 6.66 8.53 -21.13
CA GLN A 164 6.98 7.40 -20.27
C GLN A 164 6.26 7.53 -18.93
N PHE A 165 6.09 6.41 -18.23
CA PHE A 165 5.53 6.41 -16.89
C PHE A 165 6.44 7.25 -15.98
N PRO A 166 5.91 8.26 -15.25
CA PRO A 166 6.74 9.20 -14.53
C PRO A 166 7.54 8.51 -13.42
N SER A 167 8.86 8.69 -13.43
CA SER A 167 9.79 8.19 -12.43
C SER A 167 9.91 9.13 -11.23
N ARG A 168 9.66 10.43 -11.39
CA ARG A 168 9.70 11.38 -10.27
C ARG A 168 8.74 12.54 -10.45
N ALA A 169 8.42 13.20 -9.34
CA ALA A 169 7.86 14.53 -9.39
C ALA A 169 9.02 15.55 -9.56
N PRO A 170 8.87 16.57 -10.43
CA PRO A 170 9.83 17.65 -10.52
C PRO A 170 9.85 18.47 -9.23
N TYR A 171 10.91 19.24 -9.02
CA TYR A 171 10.98 20.11 -7.86
C TYR A 171 9.87 21.19 -7.91
N PRO A 172 9.32 21.59 -6.76
CA PRO A 172 8.33 22.67 -6.72
C PRO A 172 8.87 23.97 -7.32
N THR A 173 8.05 24.66 -8.13
CA THR A 173 8.45 25.87 -8.85
C THR A 173 8.87 27.01 -7.94
N TYR A 174 8.32 27.12 -6.74
CA TYR A 174 8.68 28.18 -5.78
C TYR A 174 10.14 28.06 -5.27
N LEU A 175 10.77 26.89 -5.39
CA LEU A 175 12.19 26.75 -5.03
C LEU A 175 13.11 27.55 -5.98
N GLN A 176 12.63 27.90 -7.16
CA GLN A 176 13.36 28.73 -8.11
C GLN A 176 13.58 30.15 -7.57
N SER A 177 12.67 30.68 -6.74
CA SER A 177 12.84 32.00 -6.13
C SER A 177 13.50 31.94 -4.75
N LEU A 178 13.22 30.89 -3.96
CA LEU A 178 13.74 30.77 -2.60
C LEU A 178 15.16 30.21 -2.52
N ASN A 179 15.56 29.34 -3.48
CA ASN A 179 16.81 28.59 -3.38
C ASN A 179 17.33 28.11 -4.76
N ALA A 180 17.52 29.04 -5.69
CA ALA A 180 17.88 28.75 -7.08
C ALA A 180 19.20 27.96 -7.24
N ASP A 181 20.24 28.33 -6.47
CA ASP A 181 21.58 27.75 -6.63
C ASP A 181 21.60 26.26 -6.23
N ASN A 182 20.99 25.93 -5.09
CA ASN A 182 20.91 24.54 -4.65
C ASN A 182 19.97 23.71 -5.53
N LEU A 183 18.88 24.31 -6.04
CA LEU A 183 18.00 23.66 -6.99
C LEU A 183 18.75 23.29 -8.29
N LYS A 184 19.54 24.23 -8.83
CA LYS A 184 20.35 24.00 -10.02
C LYS A 184 21.39 22.89 -9.78
N ALA A 185 22.11 22.94 -8.66
CA ALA A 185 23.08 21.91 -8.29
C ALA A 185 22.43 20.52 -8.17
N ALA A 186 21.27 20.43 -7.50
CA ALA A 186 20.53 19.18 -7.35
C ALA A 186 19.98 18.65 -8.68
N ALA A 187 19.45 19.53 -9.53
CA ALA A 187 18.96 19.18 -10.86
C ALA A 187 20.10 18.65 -11.75
N THR A 188 21.27 19.29 -11.73
CA THR A 188 22.43 18.80 -12.48
C THR A 188 22.90 17.44 -11.98
N ALA A 189 22.94 17.22 -10.66
CA ALA A 189 23.41 15.96 -10.07
C ALA A 189 22.57 14.73 -10.47
N ILE A 190 21.28 14.93 -10.73
CA ILE A 190 20.37 13.85 -11.13
C ILE A 190 20.22 13.70 -12.66
N GLY A 191 20.82 14.59 -13.46
CA GLY A 191 20.67 14.59 -14.92
C GLY A 191 19.49 15.41 -15.46
N GLY A 192 18.99 16.36 -14.68
CA GLY A 192 17.93 17.31 -15.02
C GLY A 192 16.69 17.19 -14.13
N ASP A 193 15.86 18.24 -14.11
CA ASP A 193 14.59 18.23 -13.37
C ASP A 193 13.41 17.90 -14.30
N ASN A 194 13.36 16.63 -14.74
CA ASN A 194 12.24 16.12 -15.53
C ASN A 194 11.66 14.85 -14.88
N SER A 195 10.44 14.48 -15.25
CA SER A 195 9.76 13.31 -14.69
C SER A 195 10.28 11.97 -15.23
N ALA A 196 11.13 11.98 -16.27
CA ALA A 196 11.70 10.78 -16.91
C ALA A 196 13.03 10.35 -16.28
N VAL A 197 13.68 11.22 -15.51
CA VAL A 197 14.91 10.91 -14.77
C VAL A 197 14.60 9.91 -13.67
N LYS A 198 15.23 8.73 -13.75
CA LYS A 198 15.13 7.67 -12.76
C LYS A 198 15.74 8.11 -11.42
N VAL A 199 15.13 7.64 -10.34
CA VAL A 199 15.68 7.83 -8.98
C VAL A 199 16.81 6.82 -8.73
N TRP A 200 17.75 7.14 -7.84
CA TRP A 200 18.94 6.31 -7.55
C TRP A 200 18.67 4.82 -7.21
N TRP A 201 17.50 4.50 -6.66
CA TRP A 201 17.09 3.12 -6.32
C TRP A 201 16.29 2.43 -7.45
N GLU A 202 15.87 3.18 -8.47
CA GLU A 202 15.11 2.70 -9.61
C GLU A 202 16.11 2.14 -10.65
N LYS A 203 16.25 0.81 -10.67
CA LYS A 203 17.14 0.10 -11.61
C LYS A 203 16.38 -0.25 -12.88
#